data_AF-A0A7G5MR50-F1
#
_entry.id   AF-A0A7G5MR50-F1
#
_cell.length_a   1.000
_cell.length_b   1.000
_cell.length_c   1.000
_cell.angle_alpha   90.00
_cell.angle_beta   90.00
_cell.angle_gamma   90.00
#
_symmetry.space_group_name_H-M   'P 1'
#
loop_
_entity.id
_entity.type
_entity.pdbx_description
1 polymer ?
#
loop_
_entity_poly.entity_id
_entity_poly.type
_entity_poly.pdbx_seq_one_letter_code
_entity_poly.pdbx_strand_id
1 'polypeptide(L)'
;MNENEFNKRVEKFATALRDLYLDVDEREGTEMPKIELEEENLTDDFTAMIMAVHLLYIGITGDDTDLIGFTHIANRLVFQWLLENGEKEKGES
;
A
#
# COMPACT_ATOMS: atom_id res chain seq x y z
N MET A 1 7.23 -15.60 4.60
CA MET A 1 7.87 -14.72 3.60
C MET A 1 9.02 -14.04 4.30
N ASN A 2 10.21 -14.00 3.71
CA ASN A 2 11.34 -13.29 4.33
C ASN A 2 11.21 -11.77 4.09
N GLU A 3 12.00 -10.98 4.81
CA GLU A 3 11.94 -9.52 4.75
C GLU A 3 12.23 -8.97 3.34
N ASN A 4 13.23 -9.51 2.65
CA ASN A 4 13.58 -9.10 1.29
C ASN A 4 12.44 -9.34 0.30
N GLU A 5 11.75 -10.48 0.40
CA GLU A 5 10.56 -10.77 -0.41
C GLU A 5 9.39 -9.82 -0.10
N PHE A 6 9.21 -9.45 1.17
CA PHE A 6 8.19 -8.48 1.57
C PHE A 6 8.50 -7.08 1.02
N ASN A 7 9.74 -6.61 1.19
CA ASN A 7 10.18 -5.29 0.72
C ASN A 7 10.02 -5.17 -0.80
N LYS A 8 10.37 -6.20 -1.56
CA LYS A 8 10.12 -6.25 -3.01
C LYS A 8 8.64 -6.15 -3.38
N ARG A 9 7.73 -6.64 -2.54
CA ARG A 9 6.29 -6.48 -2.77
C ARG A 9 5.85 -5.05 -2.46
N VAL A 10 6.33 -4.46 -1.37
CA VAL A 10 6.07 -3.05 -1.02
C VAL A 10 6.54 -2.13 -2.15
N GLU A 11 7.75 -2.33 -2.67
CA GLU A 11 8.29 -1.56 -3.79
C GLU A 11 7.41 -1.65 -5.04
N LYS A 12 6.91 -2.85 -5.38
CA LYS A 12 6.00 -3.02 -6.53
C LYS A 12 4.70 -2.26 -6.36
N PHE A 13 4.09 -2.30 -5.17
CA PHE A 13 2.87 -1.53 -4.90
C PHE A 13 3.14 -0.02 -4.96
N ALA A 14 4.23 0.44 -4.35
CA ALA A 14 4.62 1.84 -4.37
C ALA A 14 4.90 2.35 -5.80
N THR A 15 5.57 1.53 -6.62
CA THR A 15 5.85 1.85 -8.03
C THR A 15 4.55 1.99 -8.82
N ALA A 16 3.64 1.02 -8.70
CA ALA A 16 2.36 1.08 -9.40
C ALA A 16 1.49 2.28 -8.99
N LEU A 17 1.54 2.68 -7.72
CA LEU A 17 0.85 3.89 -7.25
C LEU A 17 1.54 5.17 -7.75
N ARG A 18 2.88 5.20 -7.79
CA ARG A 18 3.66 6.33 -8.30
C ARG A 18 3.43 6.55 -9.79
N ASP A 19 3.33 5.49 -10.57
CA ASP A 19 3.11 5.55 -12.02
C ASP A 19 1.82 6.31 -12.39
N LEU A 20 0.83 6.35 -11.50
CA LEU A 20 -0.39 7.13 -11.72
C LEU A 20 -0.12 8.63 -11.86
N TYR A 21 0.98 9.13 -11.30
CA TYR A 21 1.36 10.54 -11.31
C TYR A 21 2.35 10.90 -12.41
N LEU A 22 2.90 9.91 -13.12
CA LEU A 22 3.93 10.11 -14.13
C LEU A 22 3.32 10.20 -15.54
N ASP A 23 4.04 10.88 -16.43
CA ASP A 23 3.71 10.88 -17.85
C ASP A 23 3.96 9.47 -18.44
N VAL A 24 3.25 9.11 -19.51
CA VAL A 24 3.17 7.71 -20.01
C VAL A 24 4.55 7.14 -20.35
N ASP A 25 5.47 7.97 -20.84
CA ASP A 25 6.83 7.63 -21.19
C ASP A 25 7.77 7.46 -19.98
N GLU A 26 7.36 7.89 -18.79
CA GLU A 26 8.11 7.78 -17.54
C GLU A 26 7.63 6.63 -16.64
N ARG A 27 6.58 5.92 -17.03
CA ARG A 27 5.96 4.85 -16.22
C ARG A 27 6.67 3.52 -16.35
N GLU A 28 6.71 2.79 -15.24
CA GLU A 28 7.16 1.39 -15.22
C GLU A 28 6.00 0.39 -15.49
N GLY A 29 4.75 0.86 -15.50
CA GLY A 29 3.51 0.06 -15.56
C GLY A 29 2.58 0.30 -16.78
N THR A 30 1.27 0.11 -16.59
CA THR A 30 0.26 0.14 -17.68
C THR A 30 -0.29 1.55 -17.96
N GLU A 31 -0.83 1.77 -19.17
CA GLU A 31 -1.44 3.03 -19.63
C GLU A 31 -2.76 3.36 -18.90
N MET A 32 -2.70 3.66 -17.60
CA MET A 32 -3.83 4.29 -16.90
C MET A 32 -3.89 5.80 -17.17
N PRO A 33 -5.03 6.48 -17.07
CA PRO A 33 -5.04 7.95 -17.09
C PRO A 33 -4.15 8.51 -15.98
N LYS A 34 -3.36 9.54 -16.29
CA LYS A 34 -2.55 10.27 -15.29
C LYS A 34 -3.46 10.99 -14.30
N ILE A 35 -3.08 10.98 -13.04
CA ILE A 35 -3.58 11.87 -11.99
C ILE A 35 -2.55 12.98 -11.83
N GLU A 36 -2.97 14.24 -11.95
CA GLU A 36 -2.04 15.36 -11.74
C GLU A 36 -1.67 15.47 -10.26
N LEU A 37 -0.37 15.46 -9.99
CA LEU A 37 0.15 15.57 -8.63
C LEU A 37 0.18 17.04 -8.22
N GLU A 38 -0.82 17.45 -7.46
CA GLU A 38 -0.92 18.79 -6.90
C GLU A 38 -0.77 18.70 -5.37
N GLU A 39 0.10 19.52 -4.78
CA GLU A 39 0.39 19.48 -3.33
C GLU A 39 -0.88 19.65 -2.48
N GLU A 40 -1.83 20.45 -2.97
CA GLU A 40 -3.12 20.69 -2.33
C GLU A 40 -4.05 19.47 -2.30
N ASN A 41 -3.86 18.50 -3.23
CA ASN A 41 -4.69 17.31 -3.35
C ASN A 41 -4.08 16.07 -2.67
N LEU A 42 -2.87 16.16 -2.11
CA LEU A 42 -2.18 15.01 -1.50
C LEU A 42 -3.02 14.31 -0.42
N THR A 43 -3.77 15.08 0.37
CA THR A 43 -4.64 14.50 1.41
C THR A 43 -5.76 13.67 0.78
N ASP A 44 -6.37 14.15 -0.29
CA ASP A 44 -7.45 13.46 -0.99
C ASP A 44 -6.92 12.21 -1.71
N ASP A 45 -5.74 12.31 -2.31
CA ASP A 45 -5.05 11.20 -2.96
C ASP A 45 -4.72 10.06 -1.99
N PHE A 46 -4.10 10.36 -0.85
CA PHE A 46 -3.82 9.33 0.16
C PHE A 46 -5.11 8.75 0.74
N THR A 47 -6.15 9.56 0.89
CA THR A 47 -7.48 9.08 1.30
C THR A 47 -8.06 8.12 0.26
N ALA A 48 -7.99 8.46 -1.03
CA ALA A 48 -8.42 7.62 -2.13
C ALA A 48 -7.63 6.31 -2.19
N MET A 49 -6.31 6.34 -1.96
CA MET A 49 -5.49 5.13 -1.88
C MET A 49 -5.95 4.20 -0.73
N ILE A 50 -6.21 4.74 0.46
CA ILE A 50 -6.69 3.94 1.60
C ILE A 50 -8.04 3.30 1.27
N MET A 51 -8.97 4.08 0.70
CA MET A 51 -10.28 3.57 0.27
C MET A 51 -10.15 2.51 -0.84
N ALA A 52 -9.25 2.70 -1.81
CA ALA A 52 -9.00 1.74 -2.88
C ALA A 52 -8.47 0.41 -2.33
N VAL A 53 -7.56 0.44 -1.35
CA VAL A 53 -7.06 -0.79 -0.70
C VAL A 53 -8.18 -1.49 0.10
N HIS A 54 -9.07 -0.73 0.76
CA HIS A 54 -10.25 -1.30 1.42
C HIS A 54 -11.17 -2.01 0.42
N LEU A 55 -11.51 -1.34 -0.70
CA LEU A 55 -12.33 -1.92 -1.78
C LEU A 55 -11.69 -3.19 -2.36
N LEU A 56 -10.37 -3.16 -2.57
CA LEU A 56 -9.62 -4.33 -3.02
C LEU A 56 -9.68 -5.48 -2.01
N TYR A 57 -9.51 -5.16 -0.72
CA TYR A 57 -9.56 -6.14 0.36
C TYR A 57 -10.91 -6.86 0.39
N ILE A 58 -12.02 -6.13 0.51
CA ILE A 58 -13.36 -6.73 0.55
C ILE A 58 -13.69 -7.47 -0.74
N GLY A 59 -13.22 -6.97 -1.89
CA GLY A 59 -13.43 -7.60 -3.20
C GLY A 59 -12.71 -8.94 -3.34
N ILE A 60 -11.53 -9.10 -2.73
CA ILE A 60 -10.76 -10.35 -2.76
C ILE A 60 -11.23 -11.33 -1.68
N THR A 61 -11.49 -10.86 -0.46
CA THR A 61 -11.76 -11.72 0.70
C THR A 61 -13.24 -12.07 0.85
N GLY A 62 -14.14 -11.24 0.32
CA GLY A 62 -15.58 -11.34 0.60
C GLY A 62 -15.98 -10.90 2.01
N ASP A 63 -15.07 -10.26 2.76
CA ASP A 63 -15.34 -9.67 4.08
C ASP A 63 -16.30 -8.47 3.94
N ASP A 64 -17.21 -8.29 4.91
CA ASP A 64 -18.20 -7.21 4.95
C ASP A 64 -17.81 -6.03 5.85
N THR A 65 -16.56 -6.03 6.33
CA THR A 65 -15.93 -4.96 7.11
C THR A 65 -16.05 -3.58 6.46
N ASP A 66 -16.48 -2.60 7.26
CA ASP A 66 -16.47 -1.18 6.87
C ASP A 66 -15.07 -0.57 6.92
N LEU A 67 -14.93 0.70 6.50
CA LEU A 67 -13.63 1.39 6.47
C LEU A 67 -12.97 1.47 7.86
N ILE A 68 -13.76 1.64 8.93
CA ILE A 68 -13.22 1.76 10.29
C ILE A 68 -12.68 0.40 10.75
N GLY A 69 -13.44 -0.67 10.56
CA GLY A 69 -13.01 -2.04 10.79
C GLY A 69 -11.75 -2.39 9.99
N PHE A 70 -11.69 -1.95 8.74
CA PHE A 70 -10.53 -2.16 7.87
C PHE A 70 -9.28 -1.49 8.43
N THR A 71 -9.38 -0.28 9.00
CA THR A 71 -8.21 0.38 9.60
C THR A 71 -7.59 -0.45 10.74
N HIS A 72 -8.41 -1.13 11.54
CA HIS A 72 -7.92 -2.03 12.58
C HIS A 72 -7.23 -3.27 11.99
N ILE A 73 -7.78 -3.84 10.92
CA ILE A 73 -7.16 -4.97 10.21
C ILE A 73 -5.82 -4.54 9.62
N ALA A 74 -5.77 -3.42 8.90
CA ALA A 74 -4.56 -2.88 8.29
C ALA A 74 -3.46 -2.65 9.33
N ASN A 75 -3.79 -1.97 10.43
CA ASN A 75 -2.85 -1.76 11.54
C ASN A 75 -2.35 -3.09 12.12
N ARG A 76 -3.25 -4.03 12.39
CA ARG A 76 -2.87 -5.35 12.93
C ARG A 76 -1.90 -6.09 12.02
N LEU A 77 -2.12 -6.08 10.71
CA LEU A 77 -1.24 -6.73 9.73
C LEU A 77 0.17 -6.11 9.74
N VAL A 78 0.25 -4.78 9.77
CA VAL A 78 1.54 -4.06 9.87
C VAL A 78 2.26 -4.40 11.17
N PHE A 79 1.57 -4.34 12.31
CA PHE A 79 2.17 -4.67 13.61
C PHE A 79 2.64 -6.13 13.69
N GLN A 80 1.86 -7.08 13.19
CA GLN A 80 2.26 -8.48 13.12
C GLN A 80 3.56 -8.64 12.34
N TRP A 81 3.64 -8.01 11.16
CA TRP A 81 4.87 -8.07 10.35
C TRP A 81 6.06 -7.41 11.06
N LEU A 82 5.87 -6.24 11.70
CA LEU A 82 6.91 -5.54 12.44
C LEU A 82 7.39 -6.32 13.67
N LEU A 83 6.52 -7.05 14.37
CA LEU A 83 6.94 -7.88 15.50
C LEU A 83 7.75 -9.09 15.02
N GLU A 84 7.27 -9.78 13.99
CA GLU A 84 7.93 -10.98 13.46
C GLU A 84 9.28 -10.71 12.80
N ASN A 85 9.51 -9.48 12.33
CA ASN A 85 10.73 -9.10 11.60
C ASN A 85 11.58 -8.04 12.32
N GLY A 86 10.99 -7.18 13.16
CA GLY A 86 11.72 -6.21 13.97
C GLY A 86 12.42 -6.80 15.21
N GLU A 87 12.01 -7.99 15.68
CA GLU A 87 12.80 -8.73 16.68
C GLU A 87 14.09 -9.33 16.10
N LYS A 88 14.22 -9.46 14.77
CA LYS A 88 15.43 -9.98 14.13
C LYS A 88 16.59 -8.98 14.13
N GLU A 89 16.31 -7.68 14.21
CA GLU A 89 17.35 -6.64 14.33
C GLU A 89 17.92 -6.50 15.75
N LYS A 90 17.22 -7.02 16.77
CA LYS A 90 17.64 -6.92 18.19
C LYS A 90 18.35 -8.16 18.72
N GLY A 91 18.55 -9.18 17.89
CA GLY A 91 19.16 -10.46 18.24
C GLY A 91 20.67 -10.59 17.94
N GLU A 92 21.30 -9.54 17.41
CA GLU A 92 22.76 -9.45 17.31
C GLU A 92 23.26 -8.39 18.32
N SER A 93 23.64 -8.84 19.50
CA SER A 93 24.43 -8.08 20.49
C SER A 93 25.41 -9.01 21.18
#